data_AF-A0ABC9VJG5-F1
#
_entry.id   AF-A0ABC9VJG5-F1
#
_cell.length_a   1.000
_cell.length_b   1.000
_cell.length_c   1.000
_cell.angle_alpha   90.00
_cell.angle_beta   90.00
_cell.angle_gamma   90.00
#
_symmetry.space_group_name_H-M   'P 1'
#
loop_
_entity.id
_entity.type
_entity.pdbx_description
1 polymer ?
#
loop_
_entity_poly.entity_id
_entity_poly.type
_entity_poly.pdbx_seq_one_letter_code
_entity_poly.pdbx_strand_id
1 'polypeptide(L)'
;MKHGQKRDNKKGIFNGQAGEKRYGAIERDGYIFDIEYSVIQQKGALHVYRDGVLMDEVTFRFTGEKPDEQQIESLIDHYINQHSG
;
A
#
# COMPACT_ATOMS: atom_id res chain seq x y z
N MET A 1 -6.08 -0.84 -36.90
CA MET A 1 -6.70 -1.18 -35.60
C MET A 1 -6.11 -2.49 -35.11
N LYS A 2 -5.26 -2.49 -34.09
CA LYS A 2 -5.14 -3.54 -33.06
C LYS A 2 -4.53 -2.89 -31.81
N HIS A 3 -5.46 -2.57 -30.91
CA HIS A 3 -5.35 -2.44 -29.46
C HIS A 3 -3.97 -2.11 -28.89
N GLY A 4 -3.80 -0.84 -28.50
CA GLY A 4 -2.80 -0.46 -27.53
C GLY A 4 -2.99 -1.28 -26.26
N GLN A 5 -1.96 -2.02 -25.89
CA GLN A 5 -1.86 -2.63 -24.59
C GLN A 5 -1.74 -1.48 -23.58
N LYS A 6 -2.87 -1.05 -23.00
CA LYS A 6 -2.87 -0.24 -21.78
C LYS A 6 -2.28 -1.12 -20.69
N ARG A 7 -0.95 -1.10 -20.56
CA ARG A 7 -0.31 -1.45 -19.30
C ARG A 7 -0.54 -0.23 -18.43
N ASP A 8 -1.61 -0.24 -17.64
CA ASP A 8 -1.78 0.70 -16.55
C ASP A 8 -0.60 0.46 -15.59
N ASN A 9 0.47 1.19 -15.86
CA ASN A 9 1.70 1.20 -15.10
C ASN A 9 1.42 2.02 -13.84
N LYS A 10 0.63 1.48 -12.91
CA LYS A 10 0.58 2.00 -11.54
C LYS A 10 1.92 1.66 -10.89
N LYS A 11 2.95 2.40 -11.25
CA LYS A 11 4.20 2.45 -10.51
C LYS A 11 3.83 2.91 -9.11
N GLY A 12 4.11 2.11 -8.07
CA GLY A 12 3.91 2.53 -6.68
C GLY A 12 4.57 3.88 -6.41
N ILE A 13 4.17 4.57 -5.34
CA ILE A 13 4.54 5.97 -5.07
C ILE A 13 6.05 6.24 -5.07
N PHE A 14 6.86 5.21 -4.87
CA PHE A 14 8.29 5.32 -4.77
C PHE A 14 9.01 5.14 -6.13
N ASN A 15 8.34 4.66 -7.19
CA ASN A 15 8.84 4.60 -8.57
C ASN A 15 10.20 3.87 -8.77
N GLY A 16 10.55 2.91 -7.92
CA GLY A 16 11.82 2.16 -8.00
C GLY A 16 13.04 2.94 -7.49
N GLN A 17 12.82 3.91 -6.61
CA GLN A 17 13.87 4.65 -5.93
C GLN A 17 14.65 3.75 -4.97
N ALA A 18 15.97 3.99 -4.88
CA ALA A 18 16.83 3.27 -3.95
C ALA A 18 16.33 3.46 -2.50
N GLY A 19 16.27 2.36 -1.73
CA GLY A 19 15.82 2.37 -0.33
C GLY A 19 14.33 2.10 -0.13
N GLU A 20 13.61 1.69 -1.17
CA GLU A 20 12.29 1.05 -1.07
C GLU A 20 12.40 -0.33 -0.41
N LYS A 21 11.48 -0.60 0.51
CA LYS A 21 11.32 -1.88 1.18
C LYS A 21 9.85 -2.26 1.20
N ARG A 22 9.58 -3.56 1.07
CA ARG A 22 8.26 -4.14 1.33
C ARG A 22 8.20 -4.63 2.76
N TYR A 23 7.15 -4.25 3.47
CA TYR A 23 6.87 -4.76 4.80
C TYR A 23 6.21 -6.14 4.71
N GLY A 24 5.21 -6.27 3.83
CA GLY A 24 4.47 -7.51 3.61
C GLY A 24 3.04 -7.24 3.16
N ALA A 25 2.30 -8.32 2.90
CA ALA A 25 0.87 -8.28 2.61
C ALA A 25 0.07 -8.89 3.77
N ILE A 26 -1.02 -8.24 4.16
CA ILE A 26 -1.93 -8.69 5.22
C ILE A 26 -3.31 -8.89 4.59
N GLU A 27 -3.94 -10.04 4.83
CA GLU A 27 -5.31 -10.32 4.37
C GLU A 27 -6.30 -10.16 5.53
N ARG A 28 -7.36 -9.38 5.35
CA ARG A 28 -8.43 -9.17 6.36
C ARG A 28 -9.74 -8.77 5.66
N ASP A 29 -10.84 -9.42 6.04
CA ASP A 29 -12.19 -9.16 5.51
C ASP A 29 -12.32 -9.15 3.97
N GLY A 30 -11.54 -10.00 3.30
CA GLY A 30 -11.51 -10.10 1.83
C GLY A 30 -10.69 -9.00 1.14
N TYR A 31 -10.03 -8.13 1.90
CA TYR A 31 -9.04 -7.18 1.40
C TYR A 31 -7.62 -7.72 1.58
N ILE A 32 -6.73 -7.34 0.66
CA ILE A 32 -5.28 -7.54 0.76
C ILE A 32 -4.62 -6.17 0.90
N PHE A 33 -3.85 -6.00 1.95
CA PHE A 33 -3.12 -4.78 2.29
C PHE A 33 -1.62 -4.99 2.04
N ASP A 34 -1.09 -4.52 0.90
CA ASP A 34 0.34 -4.58 0.58
C ASP A 34 1.03 -3.28 1.00
N ILE A 35 2.08 -3.39 1.81
CA ILE A 35 2.74 -2.24 2.44
C ILE A 35 4.13 -2.06 1.86
N GLU A 36 4.34 -0.88 1.28
CA GLU A 36 5.63 -0.42 0.77
C GLU A 36 6.10 0.81 1.54
N TYR A 37 7.40 0.95 1.77
CA TYR A 37 7.94 2.10 2.48
C TYR A 37 9.36 2.46 2.04
N SER A 38 9.72 3.72 2.21
CA SER A 38 11.07 4.24 1.98
C SER A 38 11.65 4.80 3.27
N VAL A 39 12.78 4.24 3.72
CA VAL A 39 13.51 4.74 4.89
C VAL A 39 14.11 6.11 4.61
N ILE A 40 14.58 6.36 3.39
CA ILE A 40 15.16 7.67 3.03
C ILE A 40 14.10 8.77 3.08
N GLN A 41 12.89 8.47 2.59
CA GLN A 41 11.80 9.44 2.53
C GLN A 41 10.93 9.47 3.78
N GLN A 42 11.12 8.52 4.71
CA GLN A 42 10.30 8.37 5.91
C GLN A 42 8.79 8.40 5.58
N LYS A 43 8.43 7.68 4.52
CA LYS A 43 7.08 7.61 3.95
C LYS A 43 6.74 6.16 3.61
N GLY A 44 5.49 5.77 3.86
CA GLY A 44 4.92 4.49 3.47
C GLY A 44 3.65 4.65 2.63
N ALA A 45 3.25 3.56 1.98
CA ALA A 45 2.00 3.39 1.28
C ALA A 45 1.39 2.04 1.69
N LEU A 46 0.09 2.07 1.98
CA LEU A 46 -0.77 0.91 2.17
C LEU A 46 -1.62 0.77 0.91
N HIS A 47 -1.30 -0.19 0.05
CA HIS A 47 -2.08 -0.49 -1.14
C HIS A 47 -3.18 -1.49 -0.78
N VAL A 48 -4.43 -1.12 -1.04
CA VAL A 48 -5.58 -1.97 -0.69
C VAL A 48 -6.15 -2.61 -1.93
N TYR A 49 -6.17 -3.94 -1.95
CA TYR A 49 -6.72 -4.73 -3.04
C TYR A 49 -7.93 -5.52 -2.58
N ARG A 50 -8.86 -5.79 -3.50
CA ARG A 50 -9.94 -6.75 -3.33
C ARG A 50 -10.17 -7.47 -4.65
N ASP A 51 -10.27 -8.80 -4.63
CA ASP A 51 -10.39 -9.64 -5.83
C ASP A 51 -9.31 -9.34 -6.90
N GLY A 52 -8.09 -9.03 -6.44
CA GLY A 52 -6.96 -8.67 -7.30
C GLY A 52 -7.01 -7.25 -7.91
N VAL A 53 -8.04 -6.46 -7.60
CA VAL A 53 -8.20 -5.08 -8.07
C VAL A 53 -7.70 -4.11 -7.00
N LEU A 54 -6.82 -3.18 -7.37
CA LEU A 54 -6.41 -2.08 -6.48
C LEU A 54 -7.59 -1.14 -6.25
N MET A 55 -8.11 -1.15 -5.04
CA MET A 55 -9.23 -0.34 -4.59
C MET A 55 -8.77 1.04 -4.15
N ASP A 56 -7.70 1.11 -3.34
CA ASP A 56 -7.23 2.36 -2.76
C ASP A 56 -5.72 2.32 -2.43
N GLU A 57 -5.17 3.50 -2.13
CA GLU A 57 -3.81 3.69 -1.66
C GLU A 57 -3.77 4.74 -0.54
N VAL A 58 -3.38 4.32 0.66
CA VAL A 58 -3.25 5.21 1.81
C VAL A 58 -1.78 5.49 2.09
N THR A 59 -1.35 6.73 1.89
CA THR A 59 0.04 7.14 2.21
C THR A 59 0.18 7.62 3.64
N PHE A 60 1.29 7.28 4.29
CA PHE A 60 1.58 7.68 5.68
C PHE A 60 3.04 8.06 5.88
N ARG A 61 3.34 8.72 7.00
CA ARG A 61 4.71 9.04 7.44
C ARG A 61 5.08 8.15 8.62
N PHE A 62 6.36 7.82 8.73
CA PHE A 62 6.90 7.09 9.87
C PHE A 62 8.28 7.66 10.24
N THR A 63 8.87 7.18 11.33
CA THR A 63 10.25 7.54 11.74
C THR A 63 11.05 6.26 11.99
N GLY A 64 12.33 6.24 11.61
CA GLY A 64 13.23 5.12 11.87
C GLY A 64 13.44 4.21 10.67
N GLU A 65 13.79 2.94 10.90
CA GLU A 65 14.21 2.03 9.83
C GLU A 65 13.05 1.24 9.19
N LYS A 66 11.88 1.22 9.84
CA LYS A 66 10.63 0.64 9.34
C LYS A 66 9.43 1.33 9.99
N PRO A 67 8.25 1.28 9.37
CA PRO A 67 7.00 1.67 10.00
C PRO A 67 6.73 0.89 11.29
N ASP A 68 6.06 1.54 12.23
CA ASP A 68 5.58 0.89 13.45
C ASP A 68 4.42 -0.06 13.14
N GLU A 69 4.38 -1.20 13.82
CA GLU A 69 3.38 -2.25 13.57
C GLU A 69 1.99 -1.81 14.03
N GLN A 70 1.89 -1.08 15.14
CA GLN A 70 0.62 -0.56 15.65
C GLN A 70 0.08 0.53 14.73
N GLN A 71 0.97 1.33 14.12
CA GLN A 71 0.58 2.29 13.09
C GLN A 71 -0.04 1.59 11.88
N ILE A 72 0.56 0.49 11.40
CA ILE A 72 0.03 -0.29 10.27
C ILE A 72 -1.34 -0.88 10.62
N GLU A 73 -1.45 -1.56 11.77
CA GLU A 73 -2.71 -2.16 12.22
C GLU A 73 -3.82 -1.10 12.34
N SER A 74 -3.50 0.06 12.89
CA SER A 74 -4.46 1.17 13.01
C SER A 74 -4.95 1.67 11.64
N LEU A 75 -4.08 1.72 10.62
CA LEU A 75 -4.46 2.11 9.26
C LEU A 75 -5.40 1.07 8.62
N ILE A 76 -5.11 -0.21 8.82
CA ILE A 76 -5.95 -1.31 8.33
C ILE A 76 -7.32 -1.29 8.99
N ASP A 77 -7.36 -1.21 10.32
CA ASP A 77 -8.62 -1.17 11.08
C ASP A 77 -9.46 0.06 10.70
N HIS A 78 -8.82 1.22 10.54
CA HIS A 78 -9.51 2.42 10.08
C HIS A 78 -10.13 2.23 8.70
N TYR A 79 -9.37 1.67 7.75
CA TYR A 79 -9.85 1.42 6.39
C TYR A 79 -11.05 0.45 6.40
N ILE A 80 -10.96 -0.65 7.15
CA ILE A 80 -12.04 -1.64 7.25
C ILE A 80 -13.29 -1.00 7.87
N ASN A 81 -13.13 -0.30 8.99
CA ASN A 81 -14.26 0.35 9.67
C ASN A 81 -15.01 1.35 8.78
N GLN A 82 -14.31 2.01 7.85
CA GLN A 82 -14.93 2.92 6.88
C GLN A 82 -15.69 2.21 5.75
N HIS A 83 -15.37 0.95 5.46
CA HIS A 83 -15.92 0.19 4.33
C HIS A 83 -16.83 -0.98 4.72
N SER A 84 -16.96 -1.26 6.02
CA SER A 84 -17.84 -2.32 6.57
C SER A 84 -19.25 -1.83 6.93
N GLY A 85 -19.66 -0.67 6.42
CA GLY A 85 -20.98 -0.03 6.67
C GLY A 85 -21.95 -0.15 5.50
#